data_AF-A0A1F6FL69-F1
#
_entry.id   AF-A0A1F6FL69-F1
#
_cell.length_a   1.000
_cell.length_b   1.000
_cell.length_c   1.000
_cell.angle_alpha   90.00
_cell.angle_beta   90.00
_cell.angle_gamma   90.00
#
_symmetry.space_group_name_H-M   'P 1'
#
loop_
_entity.id
_entity.type
_entity.pdbx_description
1 polymer ?
#
loop_
_entity_poly.entity_id
_entity_poly.type
_entity_poly.pdbx_seq_one_letter_code
_entity_poly.pdbx_strand_id
1 'polypeptide(L)'
;MKEGREIFRRPGHPESKEDLAKREGVPLEMQQRFREVYPEFYQIIEKFDFPYLKERYGDIARRSGINPRTINFLGANNFIPVPQRPARQIPGRLGRMMRYTQEGRGSYDLDTNVGHINWPMMREMHGNKEEIQWLLPFHLLRTFIHEETHAVSKGVCTAFDEEAGKYREKQTGYEQWSTADRERGGEYFFKRFDEGVVEKLSQEILLDYLKNARDSNFDVTSVVRFLEWHKENPELKSYVNEIKMVEVFTKLISKVTSVPEEVVWQGIVRGLFEGENLKNQEIKDLVEEIVGFDLLEEMSTVRDTEELVQKLEKKISPTFIDRIKLLYSR
;
A
#
# COMPACT_ATOMS: atom_id res chain seq x y z
N MET A 1 -12.96 -18.45 20.05
CA MET A 1 -11.59 -17.88 20.13
C MET A 1 -11.29 -17.23 18.79
N LYS A 2 -10.88 -15.95 18.74
CA LYS A 2 -10.35 -15.35 17.51
C LYS A 2 -9.02 -16.06 17.22
N GLU A 3 -8.91 -16.75 16.08
CA GLU A 3 -7.61 -17.17 15.56
C GLU A 3 -6.77 -15.89 15.37
N GLY A 4 -5.53 -15.89 15.87
CA GLY A 4 -4.68 -14.69 15.89
C GLY A 4 -4.44 -14.18 14.48
N ARG A 5 -4.42 -12.85 14.31
CA ARG A 5 -3.91 -12.20 13.08
C ARG A 5 -2.48 -12.69 12.85
N GLU A 6 -2.10 -13.02 11.61
CA GLU A 6 -0.73 -13.38 11.28
C GLU A 6 0.17 -12.13 11.31
N ILE A 7 0.55 -11.71 12.51
CA ILE A 7 1.74 -10.89 12.70
C ILE A 7 2.81 -11.87 13.14
N PHE A 8 3.80 -12.11 12.28
CA PHE A 8 4.91 -12.99 12.62
C PHE A 8 6.08 -12.20 13.18
N ARG A 9 6.92 -12.84 13.99
CA ARG A 9 8.20 -12.33 14.48
C ARG A 9 9.35 -12.55 13.49
N ARG A 10 9.22 -13.53 12.58
CA ARG A 10 10.12 -13.83 11.44
C ARG A 10 9.44 -14.88 10.55
N PRO A 11 9.90 -15.16 9.31
CA PRO A 11 9.34 -16.21 8.47
C PRO A 11 9.10 -17.52 9.23
N GLY A 12 7.85 -18.00 9.22
CA GLY A 12 7.42 -19.22 9.91
C GLY A 12 7.31 -19.14 11.45
N HIS A 13 7.45 -17.97 12.07
CA HIS A 13 7.42 -17.81 13.53
C HIS A 13 6.41 -16.72 13.95
N PRO A 14 5.15 -17.06 14.28
CA PRO A 14 4.14 -16.08 14.67
C PRO A 14 4.60 -15.27 15.90
N GLU A 15 4.17 -14.01 16.03
CA GLU A 15 4.35 -13.24 17.27
C GLU A 15 3.70 -13.98 18.45
N SER A 16 4.22 -13.73 19.65
CA SER A 16 3.60 -14.26 20.86
C SER A 16 2.18 -13.72 21.00
N LYS A 17 1.28 -14.50 21.61
CA LYS A 17 -0.08 -14.01 21.91
C LYS A 17 -0.08 -12.77 22.80
N GLU A 18 0.94 -12.62 23.65
CA GLU A 18 1.10 -11.47 24.54
C GLU A 18 1.49 -10.21 23.78
N ASP A 19 2.34 -10.30 22.76
CA ASP A 19 2.71 -9.15 21.93
C ASP A 19 1.58 -8.77 20.98
N LEU A 20 0.88 -9.76 20.40
CA LEU A 20 -0.36 -9.54 19.66
C LEU A 20 -1.42 -8.83 20.52
N ALA A 21 -1.55 -9.21 21.80
CA ALA A 21 -2.48 -8.58 22.74
C ALA A 21 -2.08 -7.12 23.07
N LYS A 22 -0.79 -6.78 23.03
CA LYS A 22 -0.32 -5.39 23.17
C LYS A 22 -0.58 -4.54 21.93
N ARG A 23 -0.69 -5.16 20.74
CA ARG A 23 -1.02 -4.50 19.46
C ARG A 23 -2.53 -4.48 19.17
N GLU A 24 -3.39 -4.53 20.19
CA GLU A 24 -4.86 -4.55 20.03
C GLU A 24 -5.44 -3.19 19.57
N GLY A 25 -5.02 -2.76 18.38
CA GLY A 25 -5.63 -1.66 17.64
C GLY A 25 -5.76 -0.37 18.45
N VAL A 26 -6.80 0.39 18.12
CA VAL A 26 -7.11 1.62 18.85
C VAL A 26 -7.90 1.24 20.11
N PRO A 27 -7.47 1.64 21.32
CA PRO A 27 -8.25 1.43 22.54
C PRO A 27 -9.67 1.98 22.40
N LEU A 28 -10.68 1.26 22.92
CA LEU A 28 -12.08 1.64 22.76
C LEU A 28 -12.37 3.07 23.23
N GLU A 29 -11.76 3.49 24.34
CA GLU A 29 -11.86 4.85 24.87
C GLU A 29 -11.37 5.91 23.88
N MET A 30 -10.28 5.60 23.16
CA MET A 30 -9.73 6.50 22.15
C MET A 30 -10.63 6.54 20.91
N GLN A 31 -11.22 5.42 20.50
CA GLN A 31 -12.21 5.40 19.41
C GLN A 31 -13.45 6.24 19.78
N GLN A 32 -13.96 6.10 20.99
CA GLN A 32 -15.10 6.88 21.49
C GLN A 32 -14.80 8.38 21.46
N ARG A 33 -13.63 8.76 22.00
CA ARG A 33 -13.19 10.16 21.97
C ARG A 33 -13.06 10.71 20.55
N PHE A 34 -12.50 9.94 19.61
CA PHE A 34 -12.42 10.40 18.22
C PHE A 34 -13.79 10.48 17.55
N ARG A 35 -14.73 9.57 17.87
CA ARG A 35 -16.12 9.63 17.38
C ARG A 35 -16.83 10.89 17.83
N GLU A 36 -16.61 11.33 19.07
CA GLU A 36 -17.15 12.59 19.59
C GLU A 36 -16.55 13.82 18.89
N VAL A 37 -15.24 13.80 18.63
CA VAL A 37 -14.52 14.94 18.02
C VAL A 37 -14.73 15.02 16.50
N TYR A 38 -14.85 13.88 15.83
CA TYR A 38 -14.93 13.76 14.37
C TYR A 38 -16.14 12.93 13.93
N PRO A 39 -17.38 13.29 14.31
CA PRO A 39 -18.56 12.48 14.02
C PRO A 39 -18.77 12.26 12.52
N GLU A 40 -18.50 13.27 11.70
CA GLU A 40 -18.62 13.19 10.23
C GLU A 40 -17.71 12.10 9.61
N PHE A 41 -16.48 11.96 10.11
CA PHE A 41 -15.54 10.92 9.64
C PHE A 41 -16.14 9.52 9.83
N TYR A 42 -16.69 9.26 11.03
CA TYR A 42 -17.27 7.98 11.36
C TYR A 42 -18.61 7.74 10.65
N GLN A 43 -19.43 8.78 10.46
CA GLN A 43 -20.65 8.69 9.67
C GLN A 43 -20.37 8.27 8.22
N ILE A 44 -19.24 8.71 7.64
CA ILE A 44 -18.84 8.27 6.29
C ILE A 44 -18.31 6.83 6.34
N ILE A 45 -17.44 6.50 7.29
CA ILE A 45 -16.89 5.14 7.43
C ILE A 45 -17.98 4.09 7.63
N GLU A 46 -19.04 4.42 8.39
CA GLU A 46 -20.18 3.53 8.61
C GLU A 46 -20.96 3.19 7.33
N LYS A 47 -20.74 3.94 6.24
CA LYS A 47 -21.32 3.64 4.92
C LYS A 47 -20.50 2.62 4.13
N PHE A 48 -19.31 2.26 4.59
CA PHE A 48 -18.42 1.35 3.87
C PHE A 48 -18.80 -0.11 4.17
N ASP A 49 -18.84 -0.92 3.12
CA ASP A 49 -19.09 -2.37 3.18
C ASP A 49 -17.77 -3.10 3.49
N PHE A 50 -17.38 -3.07 4.76
CA PHE A 50 -16.21 -3.80 5.25
C PHE A 50 -16.28 -5.32 5.05
N PRO A 51 -17.45 -5.99 5.18
CA PRO A 51 -17.59 -7.39 4.81
C PRO A 51 -17.14 -7.66 3.37
N TYR A 52 -17.61 -6.86 2.41
CA TYR A 52 -17.19 -6.97 1.01
C TYR A 52 -15.68 -6.77 0.86
N LEU A 53 -15.12 -5.68 1.42
CA LEU A 53 -13.67 -5.43 1.34
C LEU A 53 -12.86 -6.61 1.90
N LYS A 54 -13.28 -7.16 3.05
CA LYS A 54 -12.63 -8.31 3.67
C LYS A 54 -12.69 -9.55 2.78
N GLU A 55 -13.82 -9.81 2.13
CA GLU A 55 -13.96 -10.89 1.16
C GLU A 55 -13.00 -10.71 -0.01
N ARG A 56 -12.91 -9.50 -0.58
CA ARG A 56 -12.01 -9.22 -1.71
C ARG A 56 -10.54 -9.43 -1.37
N TYR A 57 -10.07 -8.93 -0.22
CA TYR A 57 -8.72 -9.23 0.25
C TYR A 57 -8.51 -10.72 0.53
N GLY A 58 -9.53 -11.40 1.06
CA GLY A 58 -9.50 -12.84 1.26
C GLY A 58 -9.36 -13.63 -0.06
N ASP A 59 -10.01 -13.18 -1.13
CA ASP A 59 -9.89 -13.79 -2.45
C ASP A 59 -8.52 -13.56 -3.09
N ILE A 60 -7.94 -12.36 -2.90
CA ILE A 60 -6.57 -12.07 -3.32
C ILE A 60 -5.60 -12.98 -2.56
N ALA A 61 -5.70 -13.02 -1.22
CA ALA A 61 -4.86 -13.88 -0.39
C ALA A 61 -4.95 -15.36 -0.80
N ARG A 62 -6.16 -15.86 -1.05
CA ARG A 62 -6.36 -17.25 -1.50
C ARG A 62 -5.67 -17.55 -2.83
N ARG A 63 -5.77 -16.63 -3.80
CA ARG A 63 -5.09 -16.75 -5.10
C ARG A 63 -3.57 -16.68 -4.97
N SER A 64 -3.08 -15.96 -3.96
CA SER A 64 -1.66 -15.89 -3.59
C SER A 64 -1.19 -17.07 -2.71
N GLY A 65 -2.03 -18.09 -2.47
CA GLY A 65 -1.66 -19.25 -1.65
C GLY A 65 -1.65 -19.00 -0.13
N ILE A 66 -2.19 -17.86 0.32
CA ILE A 66 -2.24 -17.46 1.73
C ILE A 66 -3.62 -17.79 2.30
N ASN A 67 -3.64 -18.21 3.57
CA ASN A 67 -4.90 -18.45 4.29
C ASN A 67 -5.66 -17.12 4.48
N PRO A 68 -6.86 -16.95 3.91
CA PRO A 68 -7.63 -15.70 4.05
C PRO A 68 -8.02 -15.35 5.49
N ARG A 69 -7.99 -16.33 6.41
CA ARG A 69 -8.32 -16.11 7.82
C ARG A 69 -7.21 -15.42 8.58
N THR A 70 -5.99 -15.44 8.05
CA THR A 70 -4.82 -14.99 8.75
C THR A 70 -4.41 -13.57 8.38
N ILE A 71 -4.94 -13.04 7.27
CA ILE A 71 -4.66 -11.68 6.82
C ILE A 71 -4.99 -10.64 7.91
N ASN A 72 -4.14 -9.63 7.99
CA ASN A 72 -4.27 -8.57 8.98
C ASN A 72 -5.26 -7.48 8.50
N PHE A 73 -6.53 -7.88 8.33
CA PHE A 73 -7.59 -6.95 7.99
C PHE A 73 -7.96 -6.09 9.22
N LEU A 74 -7.75 -4.78 9.10
CA LEU A 74 -7.98 -3.76 10.11
C LEU A 74 -9.48 -3.53 10.31
N GLY A 75 -10.20 -3.22 9.22
CA GLY A 75 -11.61 -2.84 9.23
C GLY A 75 -11.90 -1.52 9.95
N ALA A 76 -13.19 -1.15 10.02
CA ALA A 76 -13.65 0.16 10.51
C ALA A 76 -13.04 0.63 11.83
N ASN A 77 -12.89 -0.28 12.79
CA ASN A 77 -12.53 0.07 14.17
C ASN A 77 -11.05 0.40 14.37
N ASN A 78 -10.20 0.05 13.39
CA ASN A 78 -8.75 0.29 13.48
C ASN A 78 -8.31 1.45 12.60
N PHE A 79 -9.24 2.29 12.14
CA PHE A 79 -8.93 3.55 11.46
C PHE A 79 -9.34 4.74 12.31
N ILE A 80 -8.42 5.69 12.47
CA ILE A 80 -8.66 6.92 13.24
C ILE A 80 -8.25 8.18 12.50
N PRO A 81 -8.97 9.29 12.71
CA PRO A 81 -8.57 10.59 12.22
C PRO A 81 -7.38 11.11 13.03
N VAL A 82 -6.39 11.67 12.34
CA VAL A 82 -5.27 12.37 12.97
C VAL A 82 -5.66 13.82 13.22
N PRO A 83 -5.58 14.32 14.46
CA PRO A 83 -5.87 15.72 14.74
C PRO A 83 -4.79 16.64 14.16
N GLN A 84 -5.22 17.81 13.68
CA GLN A 84 -4.38 18.84 13.03
C GLN A 84 -3.40 19.55 13.99
N ARG A 85 -3.16 19.03 15.21
CA ARG A 85 -2.26 19.68 16.16
C ARG A 85 -0.84 19.69 15.58
N PRO A 86 -0.06 20.77 15.77
CA PRO A 86 1.34 20.74 15.39
C PRO A 86 1.99 19.59 16.14
N ALA A 87 2.49 18.60 15.40
CA ALA A 87 3.04 17.36 15.92
C ALA A 87 4.28 17.57 16.84
N ARG A 88 4.72 18.83 16.97
CA ARG A 88 5.68 19.32 17.95
C ARG A 88 5.14 19.40 19.39
N GLN A 89 3.82 19.48 19.59
CA GLN A 89 3.19 19.66 20.91
C GLN A 89 2.67 18.38 21.55
N ILE A 90 2.68 17.26 20.83
CA ILE A 90 2.32 15.95 21.39
C ILE A 90 3.64 15.26 21.75
N PRO A 91 4.00 15.13 23.04
CA PRO A 91 5.19 14.39 23.43
C PRO A 91 5.01 12.88 23.20
N GLY A 92 6.13 12.18 23.02
CA GLY A 92 6.15 10.73 22.89
C GLY A 92 5.81 10.20 21.48
N ARG A 93 5.63 8.87 21.41
CA ARG A 93 5.44 8.09 20.17
C ARG A 93 4.30 8.63 19.30
N LEU A 94 3.17 8.95 19.92
CA LEU A 94 1.98 9.45 19.26
C LEU A 94 2.25 10.76 18.49
N GLY A 95 3.01 11.70 19.07
CA GLY A 95 3.30 12.97 18.39
C GLY A 95 4.36 12.89 17.30
N ARG A 96 5.22 11.88 17.30
CA ARG A 96 6.12 11.61 16.16
C ARG A 96 5.36 10.93 15.02
N MET A 97 4.48 9.99 15.33
CA MET A 97 3.60 9.32 14.36
C MET A 97 2.73 10.34 13.61
N MET A 98 2.17 11.31 14.33
CA MET A 98 1.40 12.39 13.71
C MET A 98 2.20 13.32 12.78
N ARG A 99 3.55 13.29 12.76
CA ARG A 99 4.36 14.09 11.83
C ARG A 99 4.30 13.55 10.40
N TYR A 100 4.38 12.23 10.25
CA TYR A 100 4.42 11.59 8.93
C TYR A 100 3.07 11.71 8.21
N THR A 101 1.97 11.69 8.97
CA THR A 101 0.63 11.89 8.43
C THR A 101 0.32 13.33 8.05
N GLN A 102 1.13 14.33 8.47
CA GLN A 102 0.87 15.73 8.10
C GLN A 102 1.17 16.03 6.63
N GLU A 103 2.02 15.23 5.99
CA GLU A 103 2.40 15.38 4.58
C GLU A 103 1.60 14.45 3.64
N GLY A 104 0.94 13.42 4.20
CA GLY A 104 0.17 12.40 3.47
C GLY A 104 -1.32 12.38 3.82
N ARG A 105 -2.12 11.67 3.00
CA ARG A 105 -3.57 11.49 3.23
C ARG A 105 -3.86 10.45 4.31
N GLY A 106 -3.00 9.45 4.43
CA GLY A 106 -3.06 8.43 5.47
C GLY A 106 -1.69 7.82 5.73
N SER A 107 -1.64 6.93 6.72
CA SER A 107 -0.52 6.02 6.93
C SER A 107 -0.97 4.83 7.77
N TYR A 108 -0.59 3.63 7.39
CA TYR A 108 -0.66 2.45 8.24
C TYR A 108 0.52 2.42 9.23
N ASP A 109 0.22 2.27 10.53
CA ASP A 109 1.22 1.98 11.56
C ASP A 109 1.17 0.50 11.94
N LEU A 110 2.20 -0.23 11.55
CA LEU A 110 2.39 -1.64 11.88
C LEU A 110 2.48 -1.89 13.40
N ASP A 111 3.03 -0.95 14.16
CA ASP A 111 3.28 -1.17 15.57
C ASP A 111 2.02 -1.12 16.43
N THR A 112 1.14 -0.18 16.12
CA THR A 112 -0.17 -0.09 16.78
C THR A 112 -1.24 -0.88 16.03
N ASN A 113 -0.94 -1.30 14.79
CA ASN A 113 -1.86 -1.94 13.88
C ASN A 113 -3.08 -1.06 13.59
N VAL A 114 -2.82 0.20 13.27
CA VAL A 114 -3.82 1.27 13.10
C VAL A 114 -3.61 2.00 11.78
N GLY A 115 -4.69 2.21 11.05
CA GLY A 115 -4.74 3.13 9.92
C GLY A 115 -4.99 4.56 10.41
N HIS A 116 -4.06 5.46 10.13
CA HIS A 116 -4.18 6.87 10.44
C HIS A 116 -4.65 7.63 9.20
N ILE A 117 -5.69 8.45 9.34
CA ILE A 117 -6.19 9.28 8.24
C ILE A 117 -6.05 10.74 8.59
N ASN A 118 -5.43 11.54 7.72
CA ASN A 118 -5.35 12.98 7.90
C ASN A 118 -6.69 13.64 7.50
N TRP A 119 -7.70 13.42 8.34
CA TRP A 119 -9.06 13.89 8.14
C TRP A 119 -9.17 15.42 8.00
N PRO A 120 -8.47 16.24 8.81
CA PRO A 120 -8.50 17.69 8.62
C PRO A 120 -7.98 18.13 7.25
N MET A 121 -6.88 17.53 6.75
CA MET A 121 -6.36 17.85 5.42
C MET A 121 -7.33 17.44 4.32
N MET A 122 -7.93 16.25 4.40
CA MET A 122 -8.98 15.84 3.46
C MET A 122 -10.15 16.82 3.48
N ARG A 123 -10.62 17.21 4.66
CA ARG A 123 -11.68 18.21 4.79
C ARG A 123 -11.27 19.57 4.24
N GLU A 124 -10.03 19.99 4.39
CA GLU A 124 -9.56 21.26 3.83
C GLU A 124 -9.51 21.23 2.30
N MET A 125 -9.04 20.11 1.73
CA MET A 125 -9.00 19.89 0.28
C MET A 125 -10.40 19.90 -0.37
N HIS A 126 -11.44 19.50 0.37
CA HIS A 126 -12.80 19.31 -0.17
C HIS A 126 -13.87 20.25 0.39
N GLY A 127 -13.68 20.78 1.60
CA GLY A 127 -14.71 21.42 2.42
C GLY A 127 -14.88 22.91 2.15
N ASN A 128 -13.96 23.55 1.42
CA ASN A 128 -14.07 24.96 1.03
C ASN A 128 -14.72 25.17 -0.35
N LYS A 129 -15.13 24.09 -1.03
CA LYS A 129 -15.66 24.12 -2.39
C LYS A 129 -16.84 23.15 -2.51
N GLU A 130 -18.06 23.68 -2.47
CA GLU A 130 -19.30 22.88 -2.61
C GLU A 130 -19.25 21.96 -3.84
N GLU A 131 -18.63 22.41 -4.93
CA GLU A 131 -18.48 21.69 -6.20
C GLU A 131 -17.77 20.34 -6.09
N ILE A 132 -16.90 20.15 -5.09
CA ILE A 132 -16.08 18.94 -4.91
C ILE A 132 -16.28 18.28 -3.53
N GLN A 133 -17.18 18.80 -2.70
CA GLN A 133 -17.44 18.22 -1.38
C GLN A 133 -17.98 16.78 -1.47
N TRP A 134 -18.74 16.48 -2.53
CA TRP A 134 -19.27 15.15 -2.82
C TRP A 134 -18.16 14.09 -3.06
N LEU A 135 -16.92 14.50 -3.36
CA LEU A 135 -15.77 13.59 -3.52
C LEU A 135 -15.20 13.09 -2.18
N LEU A 136 -15.46 13.80 -1.09
CA LEU A 136 -14.83 13.53 0.20
C LEU A 136 -15.03 12.07 0.68
N PRO A 137 -16.25 11.49 0.62
CA PRO A 137 -16.45 10.08 0.93
C PRO A 137 -15.64 9.10 0.08
N PHE A 138 -15.50 9.38 -1.22
CA PHE A 138 -14.75 8.52 -2.14
C PHE A 138 -13.25 8.61 -1.92
N HIS A 139 -12.72 9.80 -1.62
CA HIS A 139 -11.31 9.96 -1.26
C HIS A 139 -10.97 9.34 0.09
N LEU A 140 -11.90 9.40 1.05
CA LEU A 140 -11.75 8.68 2.31
C LEU A 140 -11.72 7.16 2.07
N LEU A 141 -12.66 6.62 1.28
CA LEU A 141 -12.69 5.20 0.92
C LEU A 141 -11.41 4.77 0.20
N ARG A 142 -10.95 5.55 -0.79
CA ARG A 142 -9.70 5.27 -1.50
C ARG A 142 -8.50 5.19 -0.55
N THR A 143 -8.38 6.17 0.35
CA THR A 143 -7.27 6.20 1.31
C THR A 143 -7.37 5.03 2.28
N PHE A 144 -8.59 4.70 2.74
CA PHE A 144 -8.81 3.51 3.55
C PHE A 144 -8.30 2.25 2.84
N ILE A 145 -8.72 2.00 1.59
CA ILE A 145 -8.32 0.81 0.82
C ILE A 145 -6.81 0.82 0.58
N HIS A 146 -6.18 1.97 0.35
CA HIS A 146 -4.72 2.05 0.22
C HIS A 146 -4.02 1.56 1.51
N GLU A 147 -4.34 2.15 2.66
CA GLU A 147 -3.71 1.76 3.94
C GLU A 147 -4.08 0.34 4.38
N GLU A 148 -5.31 -0.11 4.09
CA GLU A 148 -5.73 -1.49 4.33
C GLU A 148 -4.92 -2.47 3.46
N THR A 149 -4.57 -2.08 2.22
CA THR A 149 -3.70 -2.88 1.35
C THR A 149 -2.31 -3.05 1.97
N HIS A 150 -1.72 -1.97 2.51
CA HIS A 150 -0.48 -2.07 3.30
C HIS A 150 -0.66 -3.07 4.46
N ALA A 151 -1.75 -2.93 5.23
CA ALA A 151 -1.98 -3.74 6.42
C ALA A 151 -2.17 -5.24 6.15
N VAL A 152 -2.89 -5.61 5.07
CA VAL A 152 -3.10 -7.03 4.71
C VAL A 152 -1.96 -7.64 3.94
N SER A 153 -1.14 -6.81 3.27
CA SER A 153 0.06 -7.28 2.58
C SER A 153 1.13 -7.70 3.57
N LYS A 154 2.18 -8.36 3.08
CA LYS A 154 3.40 -8.62 3.85
C LYS A 154 4.57 -7.75 3.39
N GLY A 155 4.28 -6.51 2.96
CA GLY A 155 5.26 -5.54 2.48
C GLY A 155 6.22 -5.06 3.57
N VAL A 156 7.37 -4.51 3.17
CA VAL A 156 8.37 -3.97 4.10
C VAL A 156 8.09 -2.49 4.40
N CYS A 157 7.75 -2.17 5.64
CA CYS A 157 7.57 -0.80 6.13
C CYS A 157 8.83 -0.29 6.85
N THR A 158 9.21 0.96 6.66
CA THR A 158 10.31 1.57 7.44
C THR A 158 9.76 2.27 8.69
N ALA A 159 10.23 1.89 9.88
CA ALA A 159 9.89 2.52 11.16
C ALA A 159 11.15 3.07 11.86
N PHE A 160 11.01 4.15 12.62
CA PHE A 160 12.10 4.64 13.46
C PHE A 160 12.12 3.90 14.80
N ASP A 161 13.21 3.20 15.11
CA ASP A 161 13.43 2.59 16.42
C ASP A 161 14.05 3.62 17.37
N GLU A 162 13.30 3.97 18.40
CA GLU A 162 13.68 4.99 19.38
C GLU A 162 14.76 4.51 20.36
N GLU A 163 14.73 3.23 20.75
CA GLU A 163 15.72 2.66 21.67
C GLU A 163 17.09 2.58 21.00
N ALA A 164 17.10 2.29 19.71
CA ALA A 164 18.32 2.21 18.92
C ALA A 164 18.69 3.50 18.17
N GLY A 165 17.85 4.53 18.23
CA GLY A 165 18.07 5.83 17.57
C GLY A 165 18.24 5.75 16.04
N LYS A 166 17.67 4.74 15.38
CA LYS A 166 17.88 4.46 13.94
C LYS A 166 16.61 3.99 13.25
N TYR A 167 16.51 4.20 11.94
CA TYR A 167 15.45 3.59 11.14
C TYR A 167 15.70 2.09 11.01
N ARG A 168 14.63 1.31 11.02
CA ARG A 168 14.62 -0.13 10.81
C ARG A 168 13.49 -0.47 9.85
N GLU A 169 13.76 -1.43 8.98
CA GLU A 169 12.69 -2.03 8.20
C GLU A 169 11.93 -3.02 9.09
N LYS A 170 10.62 -3.06 8.94
CA LYS A 170 9.69 -3.98 9.58
C LYS A 170 8.74 -4.47 8.50
N GLN A 171 8.69 -5.77 8.30
CA GLN A 171 7.78 -6.33 7.34
C GLN A 171 6.40 -6.51 7.97
N THR A 172 5.34 -6.05 7.30
CA THR A 172 3.98 -6.33 7.75
C THR A 172 3.79 -7.84 7.69
N GLY A 173 3.21 -8.41 8.75
CA GLY A 173 3.17 -9.86 8.87
C GLY A 173 4.52 -10.56 9.11
N TYR A 174 5.70 -9.91 9.22
CA TYR A 174 6.95 -10.52 9.72
C TYR A 174 7.87 -9.49 10.42
N GLU A 175 8.28 -9.70 11.68
CA GLU A 175 9.23 -8.82 12.38
C GLU A 175 10.68 -9.11 11.95
N GLN A 176 11.00 -8.99 10.65
CA GLN A 176 12.39 -8.98 10.22
C GLN A 176 12.96 -7.58 10.47
N TRP A 177 13.91 -7.49 11.40
CA TRP A 177 14.71 -6.30 11.62
C TRP A 177 15.91 -6.32 10.66
N SER A 178 15.91 -5.46 9.65
CA SER A 178 17.16 -5.05 9.00
C SER A 178 17.56 -3.67 9.55
N THR A 179 18.85 -3.46 9.79
CA THR A 179 19.38 -2.10 9.94
C THR A 179 19.20 -1.40 8.61
N ALA A 180 18.36 -0.36 8.58
CA ALA A 180 18.33 0.56 7.46
C ALA A 180 19.60 1.40 7.52
N ASP A 181 20.68 0.92 6.92
CA ASP A 181 21.81 1.79 6.59
C ASP A 181 21.29 2.75 5.52
N ARG A 182 21.04 4.00 5.92
CA ARG A 182 20.60 5.11 5.05
C ARG A 182 21.56 5.42 3.88
N GLU A 183 22.57 4.59 3.66
CA GLU A 183 23.56 4.73 2.61
C GLU A 183 23.30 3.70 1.51
N ARG A 184 22.43 4.03 0.54
CA ARG A 184 22.62 3.80 -0.91
C ARG A 184 21.29 4.06 -1.64
N GLY A 185 21.37 4.65 -2.84
CA GLY A 185 20.21 5.05 -3.66
C GLY A 185 19.18 3.95 -3.89
N GLY A 186 19.57 2.67 -3.77
CA GLY A 186 18.69 1.56 -4.10
C GLY A 186 17.46 1.37 -3.25
N GLU A 187 17.45 1.82 -2.00
CA GLU A 187 16.24 1.80 -1.17
C GLU A 187 15.09 2.62 -1.78
N TYR A 188 15.41 3.63 -2.59
CA TYR A 188 14.43 4.53 -3.17
C TYR A 188 13.59 3.85 -4.26
N PHE A 189 14.22 3.15 -5.22
CA PHE A 189 13.48 2.43 -6.28
C PHE A 189 12.51 1.40 -5.69
N PHE A 190 13.00 0.54 -4.80
CA PHE A 190 12.19 -0.54 -4.23
C PHE A 190 11.00 0.01 -3.44
N LYS A 191 11.22 1.02 -2.60
CA LYS A 191 10.13 1.68 -1.87
C LYS A 191 9.08 2.25 -2.82
N ARG A 192 9.51 2.93 -3.89
CA ARG A 192 8.59 3.49 -4.89
C ARG A 192 7.85 2.41 -5.66
N PHE A 193 8.50 1.29 -5.93
CA PHE A 193 7.89 0.15 -6.61
C PHE A 193 6.81 -0.48 -5.72
N ASP A 194 7.11 -0.74 -4.46
CA ASP A 194 6.17 -1.31 -3.50
C ASP A 194 4.93 -0.41 -3.31
N GLU A 195 5.12 0.91 -3.15
CA GLU A 195 4.00 1.87 -3.11
C GLU A 195 3.20 1.88 -4.42
N GLY A 196 3.86 1.72 -5.57
CA GLY A 196 3.20 1.58 -6.87
C GLY A 196 2.34 0.32 -6.97
N VAL A 197 2.82 -0.81 -6.43
CA VAL A 197 2.08 -2.07 -6.39
C VAL A 197 0.88 -1.92 -5.46
N VAL A 198 1.07 -1.36 -4.26
CA VAL A 198 0.01 -1.11 -3.28
C VAL A 198 -1.05 -0.19 -3.86
N GLU A 199 -0.67 0.94 -4.47
CA GLU A 199 -1.64 1.87 -5.07
C GLU A 199 -2.36 1.26 -6.27
N LYS A 200 -1.66 0.53 -7.15
CA LYS A 200 -2.31 -0.11 -8.29
C LYS A 200 -3.35 -1.13 -7.83
N LEU A 201 -3.00 -1.99 -6.86
CA LEU A 201 -3.91 -2.97 -6.30
C LEU A 201 -5.08 -2.30 -5.56
N SER A 202 -4.81 -1.24 -4.80
CA SER A 202 -5.86 -0.50 -4.08
C SER A 202 -6.87 0.14 -5.05
N GLN A 203 -6.42 0.62 -6.22
CA GLN A 203 -7.30 1.11 -7.27
C GLN A 203 -8.15 0.00 -7.89
N GLU A 204 -7.59 -1.19 -8.14
CA GLU A 204 -8.36 -2.35 -8.61
C GLU A 204 -9.47 -2.73 -7.61
N ILE A 205 -9.14 -2.77 -6.32
CA ILE A 205 -10.09 -3.08 -5.25
C ILE A 205 -11.15 -1.98 -5.11
N LEU A 206 -10.77 -0.70 -5.18
CA LEU A 206 -11.70 0.43 -5.15
C LEU A 206 -12.69 0.37 -6.33
N LEU A 207 -12.19 0.14 -7.54
CA LEU A 207 -13.03 0.08 -8.73
C LEU A 207 -13.98 -1.11 -8.68
N ASP A 208 -13.52 -2.26 -8.17
CA ASP A 208 -14.35 -3.43 -7.93
C ASP A 208 -15.42 -3.16 -6.85
N TYR A 209 -15.01 -2.59 -5.71
CA TYR A 209 -15.91 -2.18 -4.63
C TYR A 209 -17.02 -1.25 -5.14
N LEU A 210 -16.67 -0.19 -5.85
CA LEU A 210 -17.64 0.78 -6.35
C LEU A 210 -18.64 0.18 -7.35
N LYS A 211 -18.25 -0.86 -8.08
CA LYS A 211 -19.13 -1.55 -9.04
C LYS A 211 -20.02 -2.61 -8.40
N ASN A 212 -19.54 -3.26 -7.34
CA ASN A 212 -20.08 -4.54 -6.89
C ASN A 212 -20.52 -4.57 -5.43
N ALA A 213 -20.11 -3.63 -4.58
CA ALA A 213 -20.48 -3.58 -3.16
C ALA A 213 -21.96 -3.18 -3.02
N ARG A 214 -22.81 -4.20 -2.81
CA ARG A 214 -24.27 -4.06 -2.76
C ARG A 214 -24.77 -3.31 -1.52
N ASP A 215 -24.05 -3.44 -0.41
CA ASP A 215 -24.42 -2.82 0.86
C ASP A 215 -23.68 -1.49 1.10
N SER A 216 -22.96 -1.00 0.09
CA SER A 216 -22.37 0.33 0.17
C SER A 216 -23.48 1.39 0.09
N ASN A 217 -23.54 2.29 1.08
CA ASN A 217 -24.55 3.35 1.13
C ASN A 217 -24.23 4.52 0.19
N PHE A 218 -23.50 4.26 -0.90
CA PHE A 218 -23.24 5.24 -1.95
C PHE A 218 -24.37 5.20 -2.97
N ASP A 219 -24.91 6.35 -3.33
CA ASP A 219 -25.88 6.40 -4.42
C ASP A 219 -25.19 6.16 -5.78
N VAL A 220 -25.87 5.44 -6.67
CA VAL A 220 -25.35 5.03 -7.98
C VAL A 220 -24.90 6.24 -8.81
N THR A 221 -25.62 7.36 -8.73
CA THR A 221 -25.28 8.58 -9.48
C THR A 221 -23.94 9.15 -9.03
N SER A 222 -23.70 9.25 -7.72
CA SER A 222 -22.41 9.69 -7.16
C SER A 222 -21.27 8.74 -7.53
N VAL A 223 -21.52 7.43 -7.56
CA VAL A 223 -20.52 6.44 -7.99
C VAL A 223 -20.15 6.64 -9.46
N VAL A 224 -21.14 6.73 -10.36
CA VAL A 224 -20.90 6.97 -11.79
C VAL A 224 -20.13 8.26 -12.00
N ARG A 225 -20.57 9.34 -11.34
CA ARG A 225 -19.92 10.65 -11.38
C ARG A 225 -18.47 10.59 -10.87
N PHE A 226 -18.21 9.82 -9.81
CA PHE A 226 -16.85 9.61 -9.30
C PHE A 226 -15.98 8.86 -10.30
N LEU A 227 -16.48 7.80 -10.92
CA LEU A 227 -15.74 7.01 -11.90
C LEU A 227 -15.37 7.83 -13.14
N GLU A 228 -16.29 8.68 -13.61
CA GLU A 228 -16.03 9.65 -14.68
C GLU A 228 -14.97 10.66 -14.26
N TRP A 229 -15.14 11.31 -13.10
CA TRP A 229 -14.17 12.26 -12.56
C TRP A 229 -12.78 11.62 -12.40
N HIS A 230 -12.70 10.40 -11.89
CA HIS A 230 -11.45 9.66 -11.69
C HIS A 230 -10.76 9.29 -13.01
N LYS A 231 -11.52 9.11 -14.09
CA LYS A 231 -10.99 8.89 -15.44
C LYS A 231 -10.48 10.19 -16.07
N GLU A 232 -11.17 11.30 -15.85
CA GLU A 232 -10.86 12.61 -16.42
C GLU A 232 -9.71 13.34 -15.72
N ASN A 233 -9.42 12.98 -14.46
CA ASN A 233 -8.40 13.64 -13.63
C ASN A 233 -7.28 12.65 -13.21
N PRO A 234 -6.59 11.98 -14.16
CA PRO A 234 -5.56 10.99 -13.84
C PRO A 234 -4.37 11.58 -13.07
N GLU A 235 -4.04 12.84 -13.27
CA GLU A 235 -2.97 13.57 -12.56
C GLU A 235 -3.29 13.83 -11.08
N LEU A 236 -4.56 13.81 -10.69
CA LEU A 236 -4.99 13.94 -9.30
C LEU A 236 -4.98 12.60 -8.56
N LYS A 237 -4.63 11.50 -9.26
CA LYS A 237 -4.36 10.23 -8.61
C LYS A 237 -3.03 10.35 -7.84
N SER A 238 -3.02 9.92 -6.59
CA SER A 238 -1.79 9.64 -5.87
C SER A 238 -0.94 8.60 -6.63
N TYR A 239 0.38 8.74 -6.56
CA TYR A 239 1.36 7.76 -7.03
C TYR A 239 1.27 7.37 -8.52
N VAL A 240 0.86 8.30 -9.41
CA VAL A 240 0.73 8.03 -10.86
C VAL A 240 2.02 7.49 -11.46
N ASN A 241 3.16 8.09 -11.10
CA ASN A 241 4.45 7.68 -11.65
C ASN A 241 4.87 6.31 -11.14
N GLU A 242 4.58 5.99 -9.87
CA GLU A 242 4.86 4.70 -9.28
C GLU A 242 3.99 3.59 -9.89
N ILE A 243 2.70 3.84 -10.12
CA ILE A 243 1.83 2.90 -10.86
C ILE A 243 2.38 2.69 -12.28
N LYS A 244 2.72 3.78 -12.98
CA LYS A 244 3.27 3.70 -14.33
C LYS A 244 4.58 2.90 -14.34
N MET A 245 5.43 3.06 -13.33
CA MET A 245 6.65 2.27 -13.17
C MET A 245 6.35 0.77 -13.05
N VAL A 246 5.36 0.39 -12.23
CA VAL A 246 4.92 -1.02 -12.11
C VAL A 246 4.34 -1.55 -13.41
N GLU A 247 3.54 -0.77 -14.14
CA GLU A 247 2.99 -1.16 -15.44
C GLU A 247 4.08 -1.40 -16.48
N VAL A 248 5.04 -0.49 -16.58
CA VAL A 248 6.17 -0.61 -17.52
C VAL A 248 7.05 -1.80 -17.14
N PHE A 249 7.33 -2.02 -15.85
CA PHE A 249 8.06 -3.19 -15.38
C PHE A 249 7.35 -4.51 -15.69
N THR A 250 6.04 -4.57 -15.45
CA THR A 250 5.17 -5.72 -15.79
C THR A 250 5.24 -6.03 -17.29
N LYS A 251 5.13 -4.99 -18.12
CA LYS A 251 5.19 -5.10 -19.58
C LYS A 251 6.55 -5.54 -20.08
N LEU A 252 7.63 -5.09 -19.46
CA LEU A 252 8.99 -5.52 -19.78
C LEU A 252 9.13 -7.03 -19.55
N ILE A 253 8.80 -7.52 -18.34
CA ILE A 253 8.85 -8.95 -18.02
C ILE A 253 7.96 -9.75 -18.97
N SER A 254 6.73 -9.29 -19.21
CA SER A 254 5.78 -9.95 -20.12
C SER A 254 6.35 -10.13 -21.53
N LYS A 255 6.96 -9.09 -22.10
CA LYS A 255 7.54 -9.17 -23.46
C LYS A 255 8.75 -10.09 -23.56
N VAL A 256 9.59 -10.09 -22.52
CA VAL A 256 10.81 -10.90 -22.48
C VAL A 256 10.46 -12.38 -22.30
N THR A 257 9.58 -12.70 -21.35
CA THR A 257 9.18 -14.07 -21.01
C THR A 257 8.07 -14.63 -21.90
N SER A 258 7.40 -13.77 -22.68
CA SER A 258 6.15 -14.09 -23.41
C SER A 258 4.98 -14.54 -22.51
N VAL A 259 5.07 -14.29 -21.21
CA VAL A 259 3.97 -14.49 -20.25
C VAL A 259 3.00 -13.31 -20.33
N PRO A 260 1.67 -13.51 -20.31
CA PRO A 260 0.71 -12.40 -20.34
C PRO A 260 0.93 -11.39 -19.19
N GLU A 261 0.76 -10.09 -19.46
CA GLU A 261 0.93 -9.01 -18.45
C GLU A 261 0.08 -9.25 -17.19
N GLU A 262 -1.14 -9.77 -17.35
CA GLU A 262 -2.02 -10.12 -16.23
C GLU A 262 -1.39 -11.19 -15.32
N VAL A 263 -0.78 -12.22 -15.89
CA VAL A 263 -0.11 -13.29 -15.13
C VAL A 263 1.11 -12.75 -14.40
N VAL A 264 1.90 -11.88 -15.04
CA VAL A 264 3.03 -11.18 -14.39
C VAL A 264 2.53 -10.32 -13.23
N TRP A 265 1.46 -9.55 -13.43
CA TRP A 265 0.86 -8.73 -12.39
C TRP A 265 0.38 -9.56 -11.19
N GLN A 266 -0.32 -10.68 -11.44
CA GLN A 266 -0.71 -11.60 -10.37
C GLN A 266 0.50 -12.19 -9.63
N GLY A 267 1.61 -12.45 -10.33
CA GLY A 267 2.87 -12.85 -9.71
C GLY A 267 3.43 -11.79 -8.76
N ILE A 268 3.40 -10.52 -9.15
CA ILE A 268 3.83 -9.38 -8.32
C ILE A 268 2.92 -9.23 -7.09
N VAL A 269 1.59 -9.29 -7.27
CA VAL A 269 0.62 -9.23 -6.16
C VAL A 269 0.82 -10.40 -5.19
N ARG A 270 1.09 -11.60 -5.72
CA ARG A 270 1.44 -12.75 -4.90
C ARG A 270 2.70 -12.49 -4.08
N GLY A 271 3.76 -11.97 -4.71
CA GLY A 271 4.98 -11.57 -4.02
C GLY A 271 4.72 -10.58 -2.87
N LEU A 272 3.93 -9.53 -3.12
CA LEU A 272 3.52 -8.57 -2.09
C LEU A 272 2.84 -9.24 -0.88
N PHE A 273 1.98 -10.21 -1.13
CA PHE A 273 1.24 -10.93 -0.09
C PHE A 273 2.10 -11.98 0.63
N GLU A 274 3.00 -12.66 -0.07
CA GLU A 274 3.93 -13.62 0.51
C GLU A 274 5.05 -12.92 1.30
N GLY A 275 5.28 -11.64 0.99
CA GLY A 275 6.31 -10.83 1.60
C GLY A 275 7.64 -10.90 0.87
N GLU A 276 7.59 -11.28 -0.40
CA GLU A 276 8.74 -11.24 -1.28
C GLU A 276 9.10 -9.80 -1.60
N ASN A 277 10.40 -9.53 -1.68
CA ASN A 277 10.94 -8.21 -1.97
C ASN A 277 11.98 -8.34 -3.09
N LEU A 278 11.98 -7.41 -4.05
CA LEU A 278 13.01 -7.30 -5.09
C LEU A 278 14.43 -7.08 -4.52
N LYS A 279 14.57 -6.75 -3.24
CA LYS A 279 15.84 -6.76 -2.49
C LYS A 279 16.39 -8.15 -2.20
N ASN A 280 15.57 -9.20 -2.25
CA ASN A 280 16.01 -10.58 -2.08
C ASN A 280 16.96 -10.92 -3.24
N GLN A 281 18.17 -11.38 -2.92
CA GLN A 281 19.19 -11.69 -3.93
C GLN A 281 18.71 -12.74 -4.94
N GLU A 282 17.97 -13.76 -4.51
CA GLU A 282 17.43 -14.79 -5.43
C GLU A 282 16.43 -14.19 -6.43
N ILE A 283 15.58 -13.26 -5.97
CA ILE A 283 14.64 -12.56 -6.84
C ILE A 283 15.37 -11.59 -7.75
N LYS A 284 16.39 -10.89 -7.23
CA LYS A 284 17.25 -10.01 -8.02
C LYS A 284 17.93 -10.81 -9.14
N ASP A 285 18.55 -11.94 -8.81
CA ASP A 285 19.23 -12.83 -9.75
C ASP A 285 18.25 -13.35 -10.81
N LEU A 286 17.03 -13.75 -10.42
CA LEU A 286 16.00 -14.20 -11.35
C LEU A 286 15.55 -13.08 -12.31
N VAL A 287 15.37 -11.86 -11.80
CA VAL A 287 15.02 -10.71 -12.63
C VAL A 287 16.16 -10.39 -13.60
N GLU A 288 17.40 -10.39 -13.12
CA GLU A 288 18.60 -10.13 -13.93
C GLU A 288 18.85 -11.22 -14.97
N GLU A 289 18.54 -12.49 -14.65
CA GLU A 289 18.49 -13.57 -15.63
C GLU A 289 17.43 -13.23 -16.69
N ILE A 290 16.17 -13.01 -16.31
CA ILE A 290 15.11 -12.76 -17.29
C ILE A 290 15.45 -11.57 -18.19
N VAL A 291 15.83 -10.42 -17.63
CA VAL A 291 16.04 -9.20 -18.41
C VAL A 291 17.45 -9.05 -18.98
N GLY A 292 18.45 -9.80 -18.49
CA GLY A 292 19.80 -9.90 -19.05
C GLY A 292 20.79 -8.76 -18.70
N PHE A 293 20.60 -8.03 -17.60
CA PHE A 293 21.48 -6.94 -17.13
C PHE A 293 21.15 -6.54 -15.68
N ASP A 294 22.03 -5.75 -15.05
CA ASP A 294 21.86 -5.13 -13.72
C ASP A 294 20.73 -4.08 -13.70
N LEU A 295 19.55 -4.41 -14.23
CA LEU A 295 18.39 -3.52 -14.34
C LEU A 295 18.04 -2.95 -12.97
N LEU A 296 17.94 -3.83 -11.99
CA LEU A 296 17.56 -3.44 -10.64
C LEU A 296 18.61 -2.51 -10.04
N GLU A 297 19.90 -2.75 -10.29
CA GLU A 297 20.98 -1.83 -9.85
C GLU A 297 20.93 -0.50 -10.59
N GLU A 298 20.72 -0.48 -11.91
CA GLU A 298 20.57 0.73 -12.72
C GLU A 298 19.39 1.57 -12.20
N MET A 299 18.24 0.93 -11.95
CA MET A 299 17.06 1.61 -11.40
C MET A 299 17.31 2.09 -9.97
N SER A 300 18.07 1.33 -9.18
CA SER A 300 18.47 1.69 -7.82
C SER A 300 19.22 3.04 -7.74
N THR A 301 19.85 3.49 -8.83
CA THR A 301 20.59 4.76 -8.85
C THR A 301 19.72 5.99 -9.13
N VAL A 302 18.49 5.79 -9.61
CA VAL A 302 17.61 6.87 -10.06
C VAL A 302 16.65 7.28 -8.95
N ARG A 303 16.67 8.57 -8.62
CA ARG A 303 15.84 9.15 -7.55
C ARG A 303 14.54 9.79 -8.05
N ASP A 304 14.39 9.93 -9.35
CA ASP A 304 13.20 10.49 -9.97
C ASP A 304 12.36 9.39 -10.60
N THR A 305 11.09 9.29 -10.20
CA THR A 305 10.19 8.23 -10.67
C THR A 305 9.86 8.38 -12.16
N GLU A 306 9.84 9.61 -12.69
CA GLU A 306 9.61 9.83 -14.12
C GLU A 306 10.82 9.39 -14.95
N GLU A 307 12.04 9.70 -14.51
CA GLU A 307 13.27 9.20 -15.13
C GLU A 307 13.33 7.66 -15.10
N LEU A 308 12.93 7.03 -13.98
CA LEU A 308 12.81 5.56 -13.87
C LEU A 308 11.89 4.98 -14.95
N VAL A 309 10.70 5.55 -15.08
CA VAL A 309 9.72 5.15 -16.10
C VAL A 309 10.32 5.29 -17.50
N GLN A 310 10.95 6.43 -17.82
CA GLN A 310 11.54 6.67 -19.13
C GLN A 310 12.67 5.68 -19.44
N LYS A 311 13.50 5.31 -18.45
CA LYS A 311 14.53 4.28 -18.62
C LYS A 311 13.92 2.91 -18.89
N LEU A 312 12.92 2.50 -18.12
CA LEU A 312 12.22 1.23 -18.33
C LEU A 312 11.54 1.18 -19.71
N GLU A 313 10.89 2.25 -20.16
CA GLU A 313 10.24 2.34 -21.47
C GLU A 313 11.24 2.16 -22.62
N LYS A 314 12.46 2.71 -22.52
CA LYS A 314 13.53 2.50 -23.51
C LYS A 314 13.93 1.03 -23.63
N LYS A 315 13.90 0.28 -22.53
CA LYS A 315 14.19 -1.16 -22.49
C LYS A 315 13.05 -2.00 -23.07
N ILE A 316 11.87 -1.42 -23.35
CA ILE A 316 10.75 -2.12 -24.01
C ILE A 316 10.85 -2.06 -25.55
N SER A 317 11.88 -1.39 -26.10
CA SER A 317 12.08 -1.27 -27.55
C SER A 317 12.28 -2.65 -28.22
N PRO A 318 11.74 -2.87 -29.45
CA PRO A 318 11.88 -4.14 -30.16
C PRO A 318 13.34 -4.60 -30.27
N THR A 319 14.24 -3.69 -30.64
CA THR A 319 15.69 -3.95 -30.74
C THR A 319 16.28 -4.48 -29.44
N PHE A 320 15.78 -4.03 -28.29
CA PHE A 320 16.25 -4.49 -26.98
C PHE A 320 15.71 -5.89 -26.66
N ILE A 321 14.41 -6.10 -26.85
CA ILE A 321 13.75 -7.39 -26.61
C ILE A 321 14.34 -8.48 -27.52
N ASP A 322 14.56 -8.17 -28.80
CA ASP A 322 15.14 -9.11 -29.77
C ASP A 322 16.57 -9.51 -29.37
N ARG A 323 17.36 -8.58 -28.81
CA ARG A 323 18.70 -8.87 -28.28
C ARG A 323 18.65 -9.85 -27.11
N ILE A 324 17.71 -9.67 -26.17
CA ILE A 324 17.54 -10.59 -25.04
C ILE A 324 17.13 -11.97 -25.55
N LYS A 325 16.12 -12.04 -26.44
CA LYS A 325 15.67 -13.32 -27.00
C LYS A 325 16.78 -14.06 -27.74
N LEU A 326 17.66 -13.32 -28.43
CA LEU A 326 18.83 -13.90 -29.09
C LEU A 326 19.80 -14.54 -28.08
N LEU A 327 20.05 -13.89 -26.93
CA LEU A 327 20.92 -14.44 -25.88
C LEU A 327 20.41 -15.76 -25.31
N TYR A 328 19.08 -15.92 -25.18
CA TYR A 328 18.42 -17.12 -24.65
C TYR A 328 18.07 -18.18 -25.71
N SER A 329 18.37 -17.92 -26.98
CA SER A 329 18.13 -18.88 -28.07
C SER A 329 19.31 -19.83 -28.34
N ARG A 330 20.38 -19.74 -27.53
CA ARG A 330 21.57 -20.60 -27.56
C ARG A 330 21.53 -21.57 -26.40
#